data_AF-A0A926NV74-F1
#
_entry.id   AF-A0A926NV74-F1
#
_cell.length_a   1.000
_cell.length_b   1.000
_cell.length_c   1.000
_cell.angle_alpha   90.00
_cell.angle_beta   90.00
_cell.angle_gamma   90.00
#
_symmetry.space_group_name_H-M   'P 1'
#
loop_
_entity.id
_entity.type
_entity.pdbx_description
1 polymer ?
#
loop_
_entity_poly.entity_id
_entity_poly.type
_entity_poly.pdbx_seq_one_letter_code
_entity_poly.pdbx_strand_id
1 'polypeptide(L)'
;MKIKHLTLLVCCLTATTSFAQSVINDEALRYQQQRMVFQQWDQNKFKPTSGFLGLNPYYWLTWGWFYPNYHKTDLRPLSANGPQTQRLALVGAMNTTDNNYKLQSDTVRNTALSQIAAQSGLISGTDPLWLLYYSNQLKPVLNNSMLSILAGLSPQVSEKLVNEGLYAWYKNELDRLKERVQGARSADMDRGSRILAYHRLLMEYRKLAGIWAIRTSSAQTTLDMTTRQQALKNGQGIVTEWTPHSDIEIANKVLQHVQ
;
A
#
# COMPACT_ATOMS: atom_id res chain seq x y z
N MET A 1 4.37 -101.71 51.28
CA MET A 1 3.84 -100.35 51.56
C MET A 1 4.89 -99.24 51.65
N LYS A 2 6.15 -99.49 52.05
CA LYS A 2 7.14 -98.43 52.33
C LYS A 2 7.61 -97.59 51.12
N ILE A 3 7.65 -98.16 49.91
CA ILE A 3 8.16 -97.47 48.71
C ILE A 3 7.19 -96.41 48.18
N LYS A 4 5.87 -96.67 48.21
CA LYS A 4 4.84 -95.72 47.72
C LYS A 4 4.79 -94.43 48.54
N HIS A 5 4.99 -94.53 49.85
CA HIS A 5 5.04 -93.37 50.75
C HIS A 5 6.33 -92.57 50.58
N LEU A 6 7.45 -93.22 50.26
CA LEU A 6 8.71 -92.54 49.96
C LEU A 6 8.63 -91.73 48.66
N THR A 7 8.03 -92.29 47.60
CA THR A 7 7.82 -91.55 46.34
C THR A 7 6.85 -90.39 46.50
N LEU A 8 5.80 -90.53 47.32
CA LEU A 8 4.87 -89.44 47.61
C LEU A 8 5.55 -88.31 48.41
N LEU A 9 6.39 -88.66 49.39
CA LEU A 9 7.15 -87.69 50.18
C LEU A 9 8.14 -86.92 49.31
N VAL A 10 8.88 -87.60 48.43
CA VAL A 10 9.83 -86.97 47.49
C VAL A 10 9.10 -86.05 46.52
N CYS A 11 7.93 -86.46 46.00
CA CYS A 11 7.15 -85.64 45.09
C CYS A 11 6.54 -84.39 45.76
N CYS A 12 6.15 -84.49 47.04
CA CYS A 12 5.71 -83.33 47.82
C CYS A 12 6.86 -82.37 48.17
N LEU A 13 8.07 -82.88 48.41
CA LEU A 13 9.27 -82.07 48.69
C LEU A 13 9.76 -81.30 47.46
N THR A 14 9.52 -81.80 46.24
CA THR A 14 9.88 -81.09 45.00
C THR A 14 8.86 -80.04 44.55
N ALA A 15 7.64 -80.06 45.11
CA ALA A 15 6.58 -79.12 44.72
C ALA A 15 6.71 -77.73 45.39
N THR A 16 7.55 -77.57 46.42
CA THR A 16 7.64 -76.34 47.22
C THR A 16 8.63 -75.30 46.70
N THR A 17 9.36 -75.57 45.61
CA THR A 17 10.41 -74.66 45.09
C THR A 17 10.03 -73.92 43.80
N SER A 18 8.77 -73.97 43.36
CA SER A 18 8.33 -73.40 42.08
C SER A 18 7.69 -72.01 42.21
N PHE A 19 8.44 -71.02 42.69
CA PHE A 19 8.13 -69.60 42.49
C PHE A 19 9.36 -68.92 41.87
N ALA A 20 9.59 -69.14 40.57
CA ALA A 20 10.74 -68.61 39.84
C ALA A 20 10.50 -67.24 39.18
N GLN A 21 9.28 -66.71 39.22
CA GLN A 21 8.94 -65.44 38.58
C GLN A 21 8.82 -64.33 39.64
N SER A 22 9.85 -63.50 39.72
CA SER A 22 9.80 -62.22 40.44
C SER A 22 9.54 -61.09 39.44
N VAL A 23 8.78 -60.08 39.85
CA VAL A 23 8.63 -58.85 39.06
C VAL A 23 9.98 -58.14 39.04
N ILE A 24 10.55 -57.93 37.84
CA ILE A 24 11.80 -57.19 37.66
C ILE A 24 11.54 -55.73 38.04
N ASN A 25 12.02 -55.32 39.22
CA ASN A 25 11.95 -53.94 39.70
C ASN A 25 13.37 -53.44 39.96
N ASP A 26 14.06 -53.08 38.88
CA ASP A 26 15.39 -52.46 38.97
C ASP A 26 15.26 -50.96 39.23
N GLU A 27 15.62 -50.56 40.44
CA GLU A 27 15.66 -49.16 40.85
C GLU A 27 16.63 -48.33 40.01
N ALA A 28 17.79 -48.87 39.62
CA ALA A 28 18.79 -48.13 38.87
C ALA A 28 18.27 -47.74 37.49
N LEU A 29 17.67 -48.69 36.77
CA LEU A 29 17.08 -48.46 35.47
C LEU A 29 15.88 -47.51 35.56
N ARG A 30 14.98 -47.72 36.53
CA ARG A 30 13.82 -46.85 36.76
C ARG A 30 14.25 -45.40 37.05
N TYR A 31 15.24 -45.19 37.92
CA TYR A 31 15.71 -43.85 38.24
C TYR A 31 16.41 -43.18 37.05
N GLN A 32 17.13 -43.92 36.21
CA GLN A 32 17.71 -43.35 34.97
C GLN A 32 16.62 -42.91 34.00
N GLN A 33 15.59 -43.74 33.76
CA GLN A 33 14.46 -43.39 32.89
C GLN A 33 13.72 -42.13 33.36
N GLN A 34 13.46 -42.03 34.66
CA GLN A 34 12.79 -40.87 35.26
C GLN A 34 13.58 -39.57 35.06
N ARG A 35 14.92 -39.66 35.06
CA ARG A 35 15.84 -38.53 34.91
C ARG A 35 16.05 -38.07 33.46
N MET A 36 15.65 -38.83 32.45
CA MET A 36 15.89 -38.43 31.04
C MET A 36 14.92 -37.36 30.53
N VAL A 37 13.71 -37.21 31.10
CA VAL A 37 12.65 -36.39 30.47
C VAL A 37 12.00 -35.37 31.42
N PHE A 38 11.44 -35.79 32.58
CA PHE A 38 10.53 -34.92 33.34
C PHE A 38 10.76 -34.87 34.86
N GLN A 39 11.20 -35.96 35.52
CA GLN A 39 11.31 -35.97 36.98
C GLN A 39 12.55 -35.20 37.47
N GLN A 40 12.48 -34.68 38.71
CA GLN A 40 13.54 -33.91 39.35
C GLN A 40 14.86 -34.68 39.42
N TRP A 41 15.98 -33.97 39.21
CA TRP A 41 17.33 -34.53 39.37
C TRP A 41 17.62 -34.75 40.85
N ASP A 42 17.44 -35.98 41.31
CA ASP A 42 17.58 -36.33 42.72
C ASP A 42 18.84 -37.16 42.96
N GLN A 43 19.78 -36.59 43.74
CA GLN A 43 21.05 -37.22 44.10
C GLN A 43 20.86 -38.51 44.90
N ASN A 44 19.75 -38.64 45.62
CA ASN A 44 19.45 -39.82 46.43
C ASN A 44 18.96 -41.00 45.58
N LYS A 45 18.62 -40.77 44.31
CA LYS A 45 18.16 -41.78 43.36
C LYS A 45 19.27 -42.27 42.42
N PHE A 46 20.53 -42.11 42.80
CA PHE A 46 21.68 -42.66 42.06
C PHE A 46 22.05 -44.03 42.60
N LYS A 47 21.79 -45.06 41.77
CA LYS A 47 22.18 -46.44 42.03
C LYS A 47 23.13 -46.92 40.94
N PRO A 48 24.11 -47.79 41.26
CA PRO A 48 24.57 -48.13 42.62
C PRO A 48 25.13 -46.90 43.37
N THR A 49 25.06 -46.89 44.71
CA THR A 49 25.71 -45.87 45.55
C THR A 49 27.12 -46.32 45.94
N SER A 50 27.98 -45.38 46.35
CA SER A 50 29.36 -45.67 46.79
C SER A 50 29.44 -46.67 47.95
N GLY A 51 28.36 -46.84 48.71
CA GLY A 51 28.29 -47.80 49.82
C GLY A 51 29.09 -47.35 51.04
N PHE A 52 29.14 -48.20 52.07
CA PHE A 52 29.92 -47.92 53.27
C PHE A 52 31.40 -47.72 52.91
N LEU A 53 31.99 -46.60 53.36
CA LEU A 53 33.37 -46.19 53.07
C LEU A 53 33.72 -46.07 51.57
N GLY A 54 32.74 -46.02 50.68
CA GLY A 54 33.00 -45.95 49.24
C GLY A 54 33.49 -47.25 48.62
N LEU A 55 33.27 -48.40 49.28
CA LEU A 55 33.84 -49.69 48.86
C LEU A 55 32.97 -50.48 47.87
N ASN A 56 31.87 -49.91 47.34
CA ASN A 56 31.01 -50.64 46.42
C ASN A 56 31.65 -50.78 45.02
N PRO A 57 32.03 -51.99 44.57
CA PRO A 57 32.68 -52.18 43.27
C PRO A 57 31.77 -51.80 42.09
N TYR A 58 30.46 -52.01 42.22
CA TYR A 58 29.51 -51.65 41.16
C TYR A 58 29.44 -50.13 40.98
N TYR A 59 29.53 -49.35 42.05
CA TYR A 59 29.60 -47.89 41.96
C TYR A 59 30.84 -47.41 41.24
N TRP A 60 32.01 -48.00 41.53
CA TRP A 60 33.25 -47.63 40.87
C TRP A 60 33.22 -47.92 39.37
N LEU A 61 32.70 -49.08 38.99
CA LEU A 61 32.59 -49.48 37.58
C LEU A 61 31.59 -48.63 36.80
N THR A 62 30.49 -48.16 37.41
CA THR A 62 29.47 -47.36 36.70
C THR A 62 29.69 -45.86 36.77
N TRP A 63 30.05 -45.33 37.94
CA TRP A 63 30.11 -43.89 38.21
C TRP A 63 31.51 -43.44 38.64
N GLY A 64 32.13 -44.13 39.60
CA GLY A 64 33.34 -43.66 40.28
C GLY A 64 34.55 -43.46 39.35
N TRP A 65 34.83 -44.41 38.45
CA TRP A 65 35.99 -44.30 37.53
C TRP A 65 35.75 -43.36 36.35
N PHE A 66 34.57 -43.42 35.73
CA PHE A 66 34.33 -42.73 34.45
C PHE A 66 33.60 -41.40 34.60
N TYR A 67 32.66 -41.30 35.54
CA TYR A 67 31.79 -40.13 35.69
C TYR A 67 31.50 -39.79 37.17
N PRO A 68 32.54 -39.49 37.98
CA PRO A 68 32.40 -39.29 39.42
C PRO A 68 31.48 -38.12 39.78
N ASN A 69 31.34 -37.14 38.89
CA ASN A 69 30.49 -35.97 39.08
C ASN A 69 29.11 -36.08 38.43
N TYR A 70 28.79 -37.19 37.77
CA TYR A 70 27.54 -37.36 37.04
C TYR A 70 26.32 -37.00 37.90
N HIS A 71 26.26 -37.49 39.14
CA HIS A 71 25.15 -37.26 40.05
C HIS A 71 25.03 -35.80 40.54
N LYS A 72 26.10 -35.00 40.46
CA LYS A 72 26.16 -33.65 41.06
C LYS A 72 25.57 -32.58 40.15
N THR A 73 25.65 -32.77 38.83
CA THR A 73 25.20 -31.80 37.83
C THR A 73 23.92 -32.28 37.17
N ASP A 74 22.88 -31.44 37.14
CA ASP A 74 21.66 -31.75 36.39
C ASP A 74 21.93 -31.66 34.89
N LEU A 75 21.89 -32.81 34.21
CA LEU A 75 22.16 -32.93 32.77
C LEU A 75 20.88 -32.96 31.93
N ARG A 76 19.71 -32.75 32.54
CA ARG A 76 18.44 -32.81 31.82
C ARG A 76 18.39 -31.74 30.73
N PRO A 77 18.07 -32.12 29.48
CA PRO A 77 17.98 -31.17 28.38
C PRO A 77 16.97 -30.04 28.65
N LEU A 78 15.87 -30.37 29.34
CA LEU A 78 14.77 -29.48 29.70
C LEU A 78 14.80 -29.01 31.18
N SER A 79 15.94 -29.12 31.86
CA SER A 79 16.10 -28.45 33.17
C SER A 79 16.07 -26.92 32.99
N ALA A 80 15.94 -26.18 34.09
CA ALA A 80 15.92 -24.71 34.06
C ALA A 80 17.16 -24.12 33.33
N ASN A 81 18.34 -24.71 33.56
CA ASN A 81 19.59 -24.32 32.90
C ASN A 81 19.99 -25.28 31.77
N GLY A 82 19.08 -26.16 31.35
CA GLY A 82 19.35 -27.19 30.36
C GLY A 82 19.57 -26.61 28.97
N PRO A 83 20.34 -27.30 28.11
CA PRO A 83 20.65 -26.81 26.76
C PRO A 83 19.40 -26.60 25.89
N GLN A 84 18.34 -27.38 26.05
CA GLN A 84 17.12 -27.22 25.24
C GLN A 84 16.26 -26.05 25.74
N THR A 85 16.18 -25.83 27.05
CA THR A 85 15.50 -24.66 27.62
C THR A 85 16.17 -23.36 27.17
N GLN A 86 17.50 -23.31 27.19
CA GLN A 86 18.27 -22.17 26.68
C GLN A 86 18.03 -21.94 25.18
N ARG A 87 17.99 -23.02 24.37
CA ARG A 87 17.66 -22.94 22.94
C ARG A 87 16.25 -22.43 22.70
N LEU A 88 15.25 -22.93 23.43
CA LEU A 88 13.86 -22.47 23.30
C LEU A 88 13.73 -20.99 23.69
N ALA A 89 14.40 -20.55 24.76
CA ALA A 89 14.44 -19.15 25.14
C ALA A 89 15.08 -18.28 24.05
N LEU A 90 16.21 -18.73 23.50
CA LEU A 90 16.89 -18.05 22.38
C LEU A 90 16.00 -17.99 21.13
N VAL A 91 15.33 -19.10 20.78
CA VAL A 91 14.36 -19.14 19.66
C VAL A 91 13.19 -18.19 19.91
N GLY A 92 12.67 -18.11 21.14
CA GLY A 92 11.64 -17.14 21.51
C GLY A 92 12.09 -15.69 21.33
N ALA A 93 13.32 -15.38 21.73
CA ALA A 93 13.92 -14.05 21.51
C ALA A 93 14.13 -13.78 20.01
N MET A 94 14.67 -14.74 19.26
CA MET A 94 14.85 -14.65 17.81
C MET A 94 13.52 -14.44 17.08
N ASN A 95 12.48 -15.20 17.43
CA ASN A 95 11.13 -15.01 16.87
C ASN A 95 10.61 -13.58 17.09
N THR A 96 10.89 -12.99 18.26
CA THR A 96 10.50 -11.60 18.54
C THR A 96 11.25 -10.63 17.62
N THR A 97 12.54 -10.84 17.42
CA THR A 97 13.36 -10.05 16.50
C THR A 97 12.90 -10.22 15.04
N ASP A 98 12.61 -11.44 14.60
CA ASP A 98 12.13 -11.74 13.25
C ASP A 98 10.77 -11.08 12.99
N ASN A 99 9.87 -11.10 13.96
CA ASN A 99 8.58 -10.41 13.88
C ASN A 99 8.76 -8.89 13.75
N ASN A 100 9.70 -8.30 14.48
CA ASN A 100 10.00 -6.88 14.34
C ASN A 100 10.58 -6.55 12.95
N TYR A 101 11.50 -7.37 12.43
CA TYR A 101 12.01 -7.21 11.06
C TYR A 101 10.90 -7.33 10.02
N LYS A 102 9.99 -8.29 10.20
CA LYS A 102 8.81 -8.44 9.33
C LYS A 102 7.94 -7.19 9.36
N LEU A 103 7.61 -6.66 10.54
CA LEU A 103 6.82 -5.43 10.68
C LEU A 103 7.50 -4.22 10.02
N GLN A 104 8.81 -4.08 10.17
CA GLN A 104 9.58 -3.02 9.50
C GLN A 104 9.53 -3.19 7.97
N SER A 105 9.75 -4.41 7.48
CA SER A 105 9.66 -4.71 6.04
C SER A 105 8.26 -4.43 5.49
N ASP A 106 7.20 -4.84 6.19
CA ASP A 106 5.81 -4.57 5.80
C ASP A 106 5.51 -3.07 5.82
N THR A 107 6.03 -2.34 6.81
CA THR A 107 5.92 -0.89 6.89
C THR A 107 6.60 -0.22 5.70
N VAL A 108 7.86 -0.56 5.40
CA VAL A 108 8.61 -0.03 4.25
C VAL A 108 7.89 -0.34 2.93
N ARG A 109 7.38 -1.56 2.78
CA ARG A 109 6.59 -1.95 1.59
C ARG A 109 5.34 -1.08 1.45
N ASN A 110 4.56 -0.94 2.52
CA ASN A 110 3.32 -0.17 2.50
C ASN A 110 3.55 1.32 2.26
N THR A 111 4.60 1.89 2.86
CA THR A 111 4.98 3.29 2.62
C THR A 111 5.48 3.49 1.20
N ALA A 112 6.30 2.59 0.66
CA ALA A 112 6.74 2.66 -0.73
C ALA A 112 5.57 2.56 -1.72
N LEU A 113 4.64 1.62 -1.51
CA LEU A 113 3.43 1.51 -2.34
C LEU A 113 2.57 2.78 -2.27
N SER A 114 2.40 3.35 -1.06
CA SER A 114 1.68 4.61 -0.87
C SER A 114 2.36 5.78 -1.57
N GLN A 115 3.68 5.89 -1.49
CA GLN A 115 4.45 6.91 -2.20
C GLN A 115 4.38 6.75 -3.72
N ILE A 116 4.52 5.53 -4.24
CA ILE A 116 4.35 5.23 -5.65
C ILE A 116 2.95 5.63 -6.10
N ALA A 117 1.90 5.29 -5.35
CA ALA A 117 0.54 5.70 -5.66
C ALA A 117 0.41 7.23 -5.66
N ALA A 118 0.90 7.93 -4.64
CA ALA A 118 0.83 9.38 -4.53
C ALA A 118 1.57 10.11 -5.68
N GLN A 119 2.66 9.54 -6.17
CA GLN A 119 3.48 10.10 -7.24
C GLN A 119 3.01 9.69 -8.64
N SER A 120 2.40 8.51 -8.78
CA SER A 120 2.19 7.92 -10.09
C SER A 120 1.17 8.70 -10.92
N GLY A 121 1.53 8.95 -12.19
CA GLY A 121 0.62 9.51 -13.19
C GLY A 121 -0.50 8.54 -13.59
N LEU A 122 -0.32 7.23 -13.38
CA LEU A 122 -1.29 6.19 -13.77
C LEU A 122 -2.64 6.34 -13.06
N ILE A 123 -2.63 6.79 -11.81
CA ILE A 123 -3.85 7.01 -11.02
C ILE A 123 -4.33 8.47 -11.03
N SER A 124 -3.76 9.32 -11.91
CA SER A 124 -4.16 10.73 -12.00
C SER A 124 -5.62 10.92 -12.40
N GLY A 125 -6.18 9.96 -13.14
CA GLY A 125 -7.60 9.98 -13.56
C GLY A 125 -8.59 9.82 -12.42
N THR A 126 -8.16 9.26 -11.29
CA THR A 126 -8.98 9.08 -10.09
C THR A 126 -8.77 10.16 -9.05
N ASP A 127 -8.02 11.23 -9.34
CA ASP A 127 -7.89 12.35 -8.41
C ASP A 127 -9.26 13.02 -8.20
N PRO A 128 -9.79 13.08 -6.97
CA PRO A 128 -11.09 13.68 -6.70
C PRO A 128 -11.22 15.11 -7.22
N LEU A 129 -10.16 15.93 -7.09
CA LEU A 129 -10.23 17.33 -7.50
C LEU A 129 -10.22 17.47 -9.02
N TRP A 130 -9.53 16.56 -9.72
CA TRP A 130 -9.59 16.49 -11.18
C TRP A 130 -11.02 16.17 -11.63
N LEU A 131 -11.61 15.12 -11.06
CA LEU A 131 -12.96 14.67 -11.43
C LEU A 131 -14.02 15.74 -11.13
N LEU A 132 -13.97 16.36 -9.96
CA LEU A 132 -14.97 17.33 -9.52
C LEU A 132 -14.87 18.68 -10.23
N TYR A 133 -13.66 19.15 -10.54
CA TYR A 133 -13.45 20.52 -11.02
C TYR A 133 -12.73 20.59 -12.38
N TYR A 134 -11.47 20.15 -12.43
CA TYR A 134 -10.62 20.44 -13.60
C TYR A 134 -11.05 19.71 -14.87
N SER A 135 -11.59 18.51 -14.76
CA SER A 135 -12.11 17.72 -15.89
C SER A 135 -13.18 18.48 -16.67
N ASN A 136 -14.08 19.15 -15.96
CA ASN A 136 -15.17 19.94 -16.53
C ASN A 136 -14.66 21.28 -17.08
N GLN A 137 -13.80 21.97 -16.34
CA GLN A 137 -13.27 23.27 -16.74
C GLN A 137 -12.35 23.19 -17.97
N LEU A 138 -11.59 22.10 -18.11
CA LEU A 138 -10.70 21.85 -19.25
C LEU A 138 -11.37 21.04 -20.37
N LYS A 139 -12.66 20.72 -20.25
CA LYS A 139 -13.42 19.98 -21.29
C LYS A 139 -13.31 20.62 -22.68
N PRO A 140 -13.39 21.96 -22.84
CA PRO A 140 -13.23 22.60 -24.17
C PRO A 140 -11.84 22.40 -24.78
N VAL A 141 -10.80 22.24 -23.95
CA VAL A 141 -9.42 21.98 -24.37
C VAL A 141 -9.25 20.51 -24.78
N LEU A 142 -9.74 19.60 -23.94
CA LEU A 142 -9.59 18.15 -24.13
C LEU A 142 -10.38 17.65 -25.34
N ASN A 143 -11.60 18.15 -25.51
CA ASN A 143 -12.56 17.74 -26.54
C ASN A 143 -12.78 18.88 -27.55
N ASN A 144 -11.69 19.53 -27.97
CA ASN A 144 -11.76 20.56 -28.98
C ASN A 144 -12.08 19.93 -30.36
N SER A 145 -13.00 20.56 -31.08
CA SER A 145 -13.41 20.20 -32.43
C SER A 145 -13.83 21.48 -33.17
N MET A 146 -13.90 21.43 -34.49
CA MET A 146 -14.37 22.59 -35.26
C MET A 146 -15.78 23.02 -34.84
N LEU A 147 -16.69 22.05 -34.67
CA LEU A 147 -18.06 22.28 -34.24
C LEU A 147 -18.12 22.92 -32.84
N SER A 148 -17.31 22.47 -31.90
CA SER A 148 -17.33 22.99 -30.53
C SER A 148 -16.70 24.39 -30.41
N ILE A 149 -15.68 24.68 -31.22
CA ILE A 149 -14.98 25.98 -31.22
C ILE A 149 -15.85 27.06 -31.87
N LEU A 150 -16.51 26.72 -32.98
CA LEU A 150 -17.32 27.66 -33.75
C LEU A 150 -18.80 27.69 -33.31
N ALA A 151 -19.15 26.92 -32.27
CA ALA A 151 -20.50 26.88 -31.74
C ALA A 151 -20.98 28.28 -31.33
N GLY A 152 -22.16 28.67 -31.81
CA GLY A 152 -22.80 29.95 -31.48
C GLY A 152 -22.35 31.14 -32.34
N LEU A 153 -21.45 30.96 -33.31
CA LEU A 153 -21.07 31.99 -34.28
C LEU A 153 -21.96 31.93 -35.52
N SER A 154 -22.18 33.09 -36.16
CA SER A 154 -22.86 33.14 -37.46
C SER A 154 -21.99 32.52 -38.56
N PRO A 155 -22.58 31.92 -39.62
CA PRO A 155 -21.82 31.31 -40.70
C PRO A 155 -20.81 32.26 -41.34
N GLN A 156 -21.19 33.52 -41.53
CA GLN A 156 -20.35 34.57 -42.12
C GLN A 156 -19.12 34.89 -41.26
N VAL A 157 -19.28 34.97 -39.94
CA VAL A 157 -18.15 35.13 -39.02
C VAL A 157 -17.25 33.91 -39.05
N SER A 158 -17.84 32.71 -39.03
CA SER A 158 -17.08 31.46 -39.01
C SER A 158 -16.18 31.32 -40.25
N GLU A 159 -16.72 31.65 -41.43
CA GLU A 159 -15.98 31.64 -42.70
C GLU A 159 -14.84 32.65 -42.68
N LYS A 160 -15.12 33.89 -42.22
CA LYS A 160 -14.09 34.92 -42.08
C LYS A 160 -12.95 34.48 -41.16
N LEU A 161 -13.26 33.92 -39.98
CA LEU A 161 -12.26 33.46 -39.02
C LEU A 161 -11.40 32.30 -39.54
N VAL A 162 -11.99 31.44 -40.39
CA VAL A 162 -11.27 30.36 -41.07
C VAL A 162 -10.34 30.93 -42.14
N ASN A 163 -10.86 31.85 -42.98
CA ASN A 163 -10.10 32.46 -44.08
C ASN A 163 -8.94 33.34 -43.57
N GLU A 164 -9.13 34.04 -42.45
CA GLU A 164 -8.09 34.85 -41.80
C GLU A 164 -7.07 34.01 -41.02
N GLY A 165 -7.23 32.68 -40.95
CA GLY A 165 -6.33 31.77 -40.22
C GLY A 165 -6.44 31.84 -38.69
N LEU A 166 -7.36 32.65 -38.15
CA LEU A 166 -7.57 32.80 -36.71
C LEU A 166 -8.08 31.51 -36.06
N TYR A 167 -8.95 30.78 -36.77
CA TYR A 167 -9.40 29.44 -36.34
C TYR A 167 -8.23 28.47 -36.20
N ALA A 168 -7.36 28.40 -37.21
CA ALA A 168 -6.23 27.48 -37.24
C ALA A 168 -5.24 27.79 -36.10
N TRP A 169 -4.94 29.08 -35.88
CA TRP A 169 -4.13 29.52 -34.75
C TRP A 169 -4.73 29.08 -33.40
N TYR A 170 -6.02 29.36 -33.19
CA TYR A 170 -6.69 29.05 -31.91
C TYR A 170 -6.74 27.56 -31.65
N LYS A 171 -7.06 26.76 -32.68
CA LYS A 171 -7.04 25.30 -32.60
C LYS A 171 -5.66 24.77 -32.22
N ASN A 172 -4.61 25.23 -32.91
CA ASN A 172 -3.25 24.81 -32.61
C ASN A 172 -2.86 25.11 -31.16
N GLU A 173 -3.28 26.26 -30.63
CA GLU A 173 -2.99 26.61 -29.24
C GLU A 173 -3.77 25.75 -28.23
N LEU A 174 -5.03 25.41 -28.54
CA LEU A 174 -5.80 24.43 -27.76
C LEU A 174 -5.18 23.04 -27.80
N ASP A 175 -4.67 22.59 -28.94
CA ASP A 175 -4.02 21.29 -29.08
C ASP A 175 -2.71 21.23 -28.28
N ARG A 176 -1.89 22.29 -28.30
CA ARG A 176 -0.71 22.40 -27.42
C ARG A 176 -1.09 22.35 -25.93
N LEU A 177 -2.15 23.06 -25.54
CA LEU A 177 -2.64 23.01 -24.16
C LEU A 177 -3.13 21.60 -23.80
N LYS A 178 -3.82 20.92 -24.72
CA LYS A 178 -4.28 19.54 -24.54
C LYS A 178 -3.11 18.58 -24.30
N GLU A 179 -2.07 18.66 -25.11
CA GLU A 179 -0.85 17.87 -24.95
C GLU A 179 -0.21 18.09 -23.58
N ARG A 180 -0.09 19.36 -23.15
CA ARG A 180 0.48 19.70 -21.83
C ARG A 180 -0.39 19.21 -20.68
N VAL A 181 -1.72 19.26 -20.80
CA VAL A 181 -2.63 18.69 -19.80
C VAL A 181 -2.47 17.17 -19.75
N GLN A 182 -2.38 16.49 -20.89
CA GLN A 182 -2.15 15.04 -20.95
C GLN A 182 -0.77 14.65 -20.40
N GLY A 183 0.26 15.44 -20.67
CA GLY A 183 1.59 15.30 -20.09
C GLY A 183 1.58 15.44 -18.58
N ALA A 184 0.92 16.47 -18.04
CA ALA A 184 0.76 16.64 -16.60
C ALA A 184 -0.03 15.49 -15.94
N ARG A 185 -0.96 14.86 -16.66
CA ARG A 185 -1.72 13.69 -16.19
C ARG A 185 -0.90 12.40 -16.17
N SER A 186 -0.05 12.19 -17.17
CA SER A 186 0.70 10.94 -17.35
C SER A 186 2.05 10.94 -16.64
N ALA A 187 2.63 12.10 -16.37
CA ALA A 187 3.92 12.20 -15.71
C ALA A 187 3.85 11.83 -14.22
N ASP A 188 4.90 11.15 -13.75
CA ASP A 188 5.10 10.84 -12.34
C ASP A 188 5.55 12.10 -11.60
N MET A 189 4.65 12.62 -10.76
CA MET A 189 4.87 13.80 -9.96
C MET A 189 3.97 13.76 -8.74
N ASP A 190 4.40 14.40 -7.65
CA ASP A 190 3.57 14.56 -6.47
C ASP A 190 2.19 15.16 -6.82
N ARG A 191 1.16 14.67 -6.14
CA ARG A 191 -0.23 15.08 -6.37
C ARG A 191 -0.42 16.59 -6.26
N GLY A 192 0.21 17.25 -5.29
CA GLY A 192 0.12 18.70 -5.11
C GLY A 192 0.71 19.46 -6.31
N SER A 193 1.86 19.01 -6.80
CA SER A 193 2.49 19.57 -8.00
C SER A 193 1.60 19.41 -9.24
N ARG A 194 0.92 18.27 -9.37
CA ARG A 194 -0.02 18.01 -10.46
C ARG A 194 -1.23 18.93 -10.43
N ILE A 195 -1.82 19.14 -9.26
CA ILE A 195 -2.95 20.07 -9.07
C ILE A 195 -2.55 21.50 -9.45
N LEU A 196 -1.35 21.94 -9.05
CA LEU A 196 -0.82 23.25 -9.43
C LEU A 196 -0.59 23.35 -10.94
N ALA A 197 -0.13 22.28 -11.59
CA ALA A 197 0.00 22.24 -13.05
C ALA A 197 -1.37 22.40 -13.73
N TYR A 198 -2.41 21.69 -13.29
CA TYR A 198 -3.77 21.86 -13.81
C TYR A 198 -4.28 23.29 -13.64
N HIS A 199 -4.04 23.89 -12.48
CA HIS A 199 -4.43 25.26 -12.22
C HIS A 199 -3.77 26.25 -13.19
N ARG A 200 -2.45 26.13 -13.39
CA ARG A 200 -1.71 26.98 -14.33
C ARG A 200 -2.23 26.83 -15.75
N LEU A 201 -2.42 25.59 -16.21
CA LEU A 201 -2.95 25.29 -17.54
C LEU A 201 -4.39 25.82 -17.73
N LEU A 202 -5.22 25.76 -16.68
CA LEU A 202 -6.55 26.35 -16.70
C LEU A 202 -6.50 27.88 -16.83
N MET A 203 -5.58 28.53 -16.12
CA MET A 203 -5.40 29.98 -16.22
C MET A 203 -4.91 30.40 -17.61
N GLU A 204 -4.02 29.63 -18.22
CA GLU A 204 -3.60 29.84 -19.61
C GLU A 204 -4.77 29.67 -20.59
N TYR A 205 -5.59 28.62 -20.42
CA TYR A 205 -6.80 28.44 -21.22
C TYR A 205 -7.77 29.62 -21.09
N ARG A 206 -8.00 30.14 -19.88
CA ARG A 206 -8.88 31.31 -19.67
C ARG A 206 -8.38 32.54 -20.40
N LYS A 207 -7.06 32.79 -20.38
CA LYS A 207 -6.46 33.89 -21.15
C LYS A 207 -6.67 33.68 -22.65
N LEU A 208 -6.42 32.47 -23.14
CA LEU A 208 -6.60 32.12 -24.54
C LEU A 208 -8.07 32.28 -24.99
N ALA A 209 -9.02 31.82 -24.18
CA ALA A 209 -10.45 31.98 -24.43
C ALA A 209 -10.88 33.46 -24.46
N GLY A 210 -10.31 34.29 -23.58
CA GLY A 210 -10.52 35.74 -23.61
C GLY A 210 -10.03 36.38 -24.90
N ILE A 211 -8.83 36.01 -25.36
CA ILE A 211 -8.28 36.49 -26.64
C ILE A 211 -9.17 36.05 -27.81
N TRP A 212 -9.65 34.80 -27.81
CA TRP A 212 -10.58 34.30 -28.81
C TRP A 212 -11.88 35.11 -28.85
N ALA A 213 -12.51 35.33 -27.69
CA ALA A 213 -13.75 36.09 -27.60
C ALA A 213 -13.60 37.52 -28.16
N ILE A 214 -12.48 38.18 -27.88
CA ILE A 214 -12.16 39.52 -28.43
C ILE A 214 -11.98 39.46 -29.95
N ARG A 215 -11.28 38.45 -30.47
CA ARG A 215 -11.08 38.30 -31.93
C ARG A 215 -12.40 37.99 -32.64
N THR A 216 -13.24 37.14 -32.07
CA THR A 216 -14.56 36.82 -32.64
C THR A 216 -15.49 38.03 -32.63
N SER A 217 -15.50 38.83 -31.55
CA SER A 217 -16.34 40.03 -31.49
C SER A 217 -15.84 41.10 -32.45
N SER A 218 -14.52 41.29 -32.58
CA SER A 218 -13.92 42.18 -33.57
C SER A 218 -14.20 41.76 -35.02
N ALA A 219 -14.22 40.45 -35.30
CA ALA A 219 -14.59 39.93 -36.61
C ALA A 219 -16.05 40.26 -36.95
N GLN A 220 -16.97 40.07 -35.99
CA GLN A 220 -18.39 40.41 -36.11
C GLN A 220 -18.59 41.93 -36.31
N THR A 221 -17.98 42.78 -35.48
CA THR A 221 -18.13 44.24 -35.63
C THR A 221 -17.59 44.73 -36.96
N THR A 222 -16.49 44.16 -37.44
CA THR A 222 -15.95 44.48 -38.75
C THR A 222 -16.92 44.09 -39.86
N LEU A 223 -17.55 42.90 -39.77
CA LEU A 223 -18.57 42.49 -40.72
C LEU A 223 -19.76 43.44 -40.72
N ASP A 224 -20.28 43.80 -39.54
CA ASP A 224 -21.39 44.76 -39.39
C ASP A 224 -21.06 46.14 -39.94
N MET A 225 -19.82 46.59 -39.77
CA MET A 225 -19.35 47.85 -40.35
C MET A 225 -19.23 47.78 -41.87
N THR A 226 -18.73 46.66 -42.41
CA THR A 226 -18.65 46.47 -43.87
C THR A 226 -20.03 46.39 -44.52
N THR A 227 -21.00 45.71 -43.89
CA THR A 227 -22.37 45.63 -44.41
C THR A 227 -23.06 46.99 -44.37
N ARG A 228 -22.90 47.76 -43.27
CA ARG A 228 -23.39 49.15 -43.18
C ARG A 228 -22.76 50.05 -44.24
N GLN A 229 -21.45 49.96 -44.45
CA GLN A 229 -20.76 50.75 -45.47
C GLN A 229 -21.23 50.41 -46.89
N GLN A 230 -21.45 49.13 -47.18
CA GLN A 230 -22.01 48.69 -48.46
C GLN A 230 -23.45 49.18 -48.65
N ALA A 231 -24.29 49.12 -47.62
CA ALA A 231 -25.65 49.65 -47.68
C ALA A 231 -25.69 51.16 -47.95
N LEU A 232 -24.77 51.93 -47.33
CA LEU A 232 -24.61 53.36 -47.59
C LEU A 232 -24.15 53.64 -49.02
N LYS A 233 -23.17 52.89 -49.54
CA LYS A 233 -22.69 53.01 -50.93
C LYS A 233 -23.78 52.67 -51.96
N ASN A 234 -24.64 51.71 -51.64
CA ASN A 234 -25.74 51.27 -52.51
C ASN A 234 -27.00 52.15 -52.38
N GLY A 235 -26.95 53.25 -51.61
CA GLY A 235 -28.08 54.16 -51.43
C GLY A 235 -29.24 53.58 -50.60
N GLN A 236 -29.05 52.43 -49.95
CA GLN A 236 -30.04 51.77 -49.08
C GLN A 236 -29.91 52.18 -47.61
N GLY A 237 -28.92 53.01 -47.28
CA GLY A 237 -28.79 53.54 -45.93
C GLY A 237 -29.86 54.58 -45.65
N ILE A 238 -30.67 54.35 -44.62
CA ILE A 238 -31.49 55.39 -44.01
C ILE A 238 -30.51 56.42 -43.44
N VAL A 239 -30.26 57.49 -44.17
CA VAL A 239 -29.68 58.69 -43.57
C VAL A 239 -30.80 59.26 -42.72
N THR A 240 -30.75 58.99 -41.41
CA THR A 240 -31.60 59.73 -40.47
C THR A 240 -31.25 61.20 -40.66
N GLU A 241 -32.16 62.00 -41.20
CA GLU A 241 -31.99 63.44 -41.23
C GLU A 241 -31.69 63.90 -39.81
N TRP A 242 -30.53 64.52 -39.62
CA TRP A 242 -30.16 65.06 -38.33
C TRP A 242 -31.20 66.12 -37.94
N THR A 243 -31.86 65.90 -36.81
CA THR A 243 -32.79 66.87 -36.23
C THR A 243 -32.28 67.28 -34.84
N PRO A 244 -32.43 68.55 -34.44
CA PRO A 244 -32.02 69.02 -33.11
C PRO A 244 -32.65 68.23 -31.95
N HIS A 245 -33.79 67.58 -32.18
CA HIS A 245 -34.46 66.72 -31.20
C HIS A 245 -33.65 65.46 -30.87
N SER A 246 -32.92 64.91 -31.86
CA SER A 246 -32.08 63.72 -31.65
C SER A 246 -30.91 63.99 -30.70
N ASP A 247 -30.31 65.18 -30.75
CA ASP A 247 -29.20 65.56 -29.86
C ASP A 247 -29.67 65.73 -28.41
N ILE A 248 -30.89 66.22 -28.20
CA ILE A 248 -31.51 66.34 -26.86
C ILE A 248 -31.78 64.95 -26.27
N GLU A 249 -32.31 64.02 -27.07
CA GLU A 249 -32.53 62.63 -26.62
C GLU A 249 -31.22 61.90 -26.29
N ILE A 250 -30.18 62.11 -27.10
CA ILE A 250 -28.84 61.54 -26.85
C ILE A 250 -28.25 62.13 -25.56
N ALA A 251 -28.31 63.45 -25.37
CA ALA A 251 -27.82 64.12 -24.17
C ALA A 251 -28.54 63.60 -22.91
N ASN A 252 -29.86 63.43 -22.97
CA ASN A 252 -30.64 62.87 -21.87
C ASN A 252 -30.28 61.41 -21.56
N LYS A 253 -30.04 60.58 -22.58
CA LYS A 253 -29.57 59.20 -22.39
C LYS A 253 -28.20 59.13 -21.72
N VAL A 254 -27.27 60.02 -22.10
CA VAL A 254 -25.95 60.08 -21.47
C VAL A 254 -26.07 60.54 -20.01
N LEU A 255 -26.88 61.57 -19.73
CA LEU A 255 -27.10 62.05 -18.36
C LEU A 255 -27.71 60.99 -17.44
N GLN A 256 -28.56 60.09 -17.97
CA GLN A 256 -29.12 58.96 -17.21
C GLN A 256 -28.09 57.91 -16.78
N HIS A 257 -26.91 57.86 -17.42
CA HIS A 257 -25.86 56.90 -17.10
C HIS A 257 -24.74 57.51 -16.23
N VAL A 258 -24.88 58.78 -15.82
CA VAL A 258 -23.88 59.56 -15.04
C VAL A 258 -24.32 59.78 -13.58
N GLN A 259 -25.52 59.32 -13.19
CA GLN A 259 -25.96 59.24 -11.78
C GLN A 259 -25.78 57.82 -11.24
#